data_AF-A0A952QDD4-F1
#
_entry.id   AF-A0A952QDD4-F1
#
_cell.length_a   1.000
_cell.length_b   1.000
_cell.length_c   1.000
_cell.angle_alpha   90.00
_cell.angle_beta   90.00
_cell.angle_gamma   90.00
#
_symmetry.space_group_name_H-M   'P 1'
#
loop_
_entity.id
_entity.type
_entity.pdbx_description
1 polymer ?
#
loop_
_entity_poly.entity_id
_entity_poly.type
_entity_poly.pdbx_seq_one_letter_code
_entity_poly.pdbx_strand_id
1 'polypeptide(L)'
;MTIALLIKVNDGIVLASDSASTLGGGAGVLNTYNNANKVFNLHKALPIGAMTWGLGNVGPSSIATISKDMREHFHAGEGAWEPWRLDSAKYSVEAVANQVRDYLSDRYSPVAAEHALIVEAAIKEDVKAGVPEDVARMRNPLLSELGFLVAGYSSEADESTAYAISVGPTGPPVMVEVLPSGETGAQWWGQPEAIARIMNGISLGTPDALVNLGIGGLDANAAQEIANGLRGQLGVQMIAPPMPIQDAIDLAEFLVSTTIQFVRFTPGPPTVGGPIEIATITKHEGFRWVRRKHFFDSRINPPFGGHGHAEHA
;
A
#
# COMPACT_ATOMS: atom_id res chain seq x y z
N MET A 1 -10.14 -1.65 1.56
CA MET A 1 -9.81 -1.52 0.10
C MET A 1 -9.20 -0.14 -0.11
N THR A 2 -8.15 -0.05 -0.93
CA THR A 2 -7.23 1.11 -1.05
C THR A 2 -6.55 1.05 -2.42
N ILE A 3 -6.07 2.16 -2.98
CA ILE A 3 -4.93 2.14 -3.92
C ILE A 3 -3.69 2.66 -3.22
N ALA A 4 -2.62 1.86 -3.24
CA ALA A 4 -1.30 2.21 -2.73
C ALA A 4 -0.31 2.04 -3.88
N LEU A 5 0.44 3.09 -4.22
CA LEU A 5 1.32 3.16 -5.39
C LEU A 5 2.71 3.62 -4.98
N LEU A 6 3.72 2.83 -5.31
CA LEU A 6 5.12 3.21 -5.30
C LEU A 6 5.60 3.42 -6.74
N ILE A 7 6.31 4.51 -6.98
CA ILE A 7 7.15 4.72 -8.17
C ILE A 7 8.59 4.90 -7.70
N LYS A 8 9.52 4.15 -8.28
CA LYS A 8 10.97 4.25 -8.03
C LYS A 8 11.69 4.65 -9.32
N VAL A 9 12.43 5.74 -9.25
CA VAL A 9 13.29 6.30 -10.30
C VAL A 9 14.67 6.60 -9.71
N ASN A 10 15.66 6.97 -10.52
CA ASN A 10 17.01 7.26 -10.02
C ASN A 10 17.03 8.41 -9.01
N ASP A 11 16.15 9.41 -9.17
CA ASP A 11 16.04 10.54 -8.25
C ASP A 11 15.46 10.14 -6.87
N GLY A 12 14.74 9.02 -6.78
CA GLY A 12 14.16 8.52 -5.54
C GLY A 12 12.82 7.83 -5.70
N ILE A 13 12.02 7.88 -4.63
CA ILE A 13 10.76 7.16 -4.48
C ILE A 13 9.60 8.15 -4.35
N VAL A 14 8.49 7.86 -5.03
CA VAL A 14 7.18 8.50 -4.83
C VAL A 14 6.22 7.47 -4.21
N LEU A 15 5.58 7.86 -3.11
CA LEU A 15 4.52 7.11 -2.45
C LEU A 15 3.20 7.86 -2.61
N ALA A 16 2.19 7.22 -3.20
CA ALA A 16 0.88 7.82 -3.40
C ALA A 16 -0.26 6.88 -3.00
N SER A 17 -1.30 7.43 -2.37
CA SER A 17 -2.49 6.66 -2.00
C SER A 17 -3.76 7.49 -1.99
N ASP A 18 -4.91 6.82 -2.09
CA ASP A 18 -6.21 7.41 -1.79
C ASP A 18 -6.49 7.49 -0.28
N SER A 19 -7.59 8.13 0.12
CA SER A 19 -7.97 8.29 1.53
C SER A 19 -9.22 7.53 1.94
N ALA A 20 -9.79 6.64 1.11
CA ALA A 20 -10.96 5.87 1.48
C ALA A 20 -10.65 4.76 2.50
N SER A 21 -11.56 4.51 3.43
CA SER A 21 -11.57 3.36 4.33
C SER A 21 -12.98 2.83 4.43
N THR A 22 -13.13 1.56 4.09
CA THR A 22 -14.42 0.87 3.97
C THR A 22 -14.75 0.11 5.23
N LEU A 23 -15.95 0.29 5.77
CA LEU A 23 -16.52 -0.55 6.81
C LEU A 23 -17.35 -1.66 6.15
N GLY A 24 -16.94 -2.91 6.32
CA GLY A 24 -17.70 -4.07 5.88
C GLY A 24 -18.86 -4.40 6.83
N GLY A 25 -19.83 -5.16 6.33
CA GLY A 25 -20.87 -5.78 7.16
C GLY A 25 -21.79 -6.68 6.33
N GLY A 26 -22.06 -7.88 6.85
CA GLY A 26 -22.70 -8.94 6.07
C GLY A 26 -21.96 -9.20 4.76
N ALA A 27 -22.69 -9.30 3.65
CA ALA A 27 -22.15 -9.58 2.33
C ALA A 27 -21.61 -8.35 1.56
N GLY A 28 -21.40 -7.19 2.20
CA GLY A 28 -21.02 -5.97 1.47
C GLY A 28 -20.34 -4.87 2.27
N VAL A 29 -20.18 -3.71 1.62
CA VAL A 29 -19.66 -2.48 2.24
C VAL A 29 -20.84 -1.70 2.82
N LEU A 30 -20.83 -1.49 4.14
CA LEU A 30 -21.84 -0.69 4.84
C LEU A 30 -21.58 0.80 4.68
N ASN A 31 -20.33 1.23 4.80
CA ASN A 31 -19.97 2.65 4.71
C ASN A 31 -18.53 2.84 4.20
N THR A 32 -18.25 4.04 3.69
CA THR A 32 -16.91 4.45 3.27
C THR A 32 -16.59 5.84 3.82
N TYR A 33 -15.46 5.98 4.51
CA TYR A 33 -14.92 7.24 5.00
C TYR A 33 -13.73 7.68 4.16
N ASN A 34 -13.61 8.97 3.82
CA ASN A 34 -12.64 9.48 2.86
C ASN A 34 -11.41 10.17 3.47
N ASN A 35 -11.06 9.86 4.72
CA ASN A 35 -10.00 10.57 5.46
C ASN A 35 -8.97 9.65 6.15
N ALA A 36 -8.84 8.40 5.71
CA ALA A 36 -7.81 7.50 6.25
C ALA A 36 -6.41 7.93 5.82
N ASN A 37 -5.46 7.98 6.75
CA ASN A 37 -4.04 8.27 6.46
C ASN A 37 -3.33 6.96 6.15
N LYS A 38 -2.75 6.86 4.96
CA LYS A 38 -2.14 5.62 4.49
C LYS A 38 -0.69 5.78 4.10
N VAL A 39 -0.22 6.99 3.87
CA VAL A 39 1.21 7.32 3.69
C VAL A 39 1.68 8.03 4.97
N PHE A 40 2.92 7.77 5.39
CA PHE A 40 3.53 8.47 6.52
C PHE A 40 5.04 8.29 6.53
N ASN A 41 5.75 9.22 7.16
CA ASN A 41 7.16 9.04 7.47
C ASN A 41 7.31 8.11 8.69
N LEU A 42 8.30 7.21 8.68
CA LEU A 42 8.58 6.33 9.82
C LEU A 42 9.38 7.05 10.91
N HIS A 43 10.39 7.81 10.49
CA HIS A 43 11.18 8.67 11.36
C HIS A 43 11.23 10.09 10.77
N LYS A 44 11.13 11.14 11.59
CA LYS A 44 11.05 12.53 11.08
C LYS A 44 12.37 13.04 10.52
N ALA A 45 13.49 12.51 10.99
CA ALA A 45 14.83 12.93 10.59
C ALA A 45 15.52 11.97 9.60
N LEU A 46 14.89 10.84 9.23
CA LEU A 46 15.49 9.87 8.33
C LEU A 46 14.73 9.84 6.99
N PRO A 47 15.41 9.58 5.87
CA PRO A 47 14.80 9.38 4.56
C PRO A 47 14.08 8.04 4.47
N ILE A 48 13.08 7.80 5.33
CA ILE A 48 12.27 6.57 5.36
C ILE A 48 10.80 6.90 5.51
N GLY A 49 10.00 6.36 4.60
CA GLY A 49 8.55 6.42 4.62
C GLY A 49 7.93 5.03 4.63
N ALA A 50 6.65 5.01 4.89
CA ALA A 50 5.83 3.83 4.82
C ALA A 50 4.46 4.13 4.25
N MET A 51 3.82 3.07 3.75
CA MET A 51 2.46 3.10 3.27
C MET A 51 1.70 1.85 3.70
N THR A 52 0.37 1.92 3.82
CA THR A 52 -0.46 0.76 4.19
C THR A 52 -1.68 0.61 3.29
N TRP A 53 -2.14 -0.63 3.12
CA TRP A 53 -3.36 -0.98 2.40
C TRP A 53 -4.04 -2.19 3.03
N GLY A 54 -5.26 -2.48 2.56
CA GLY A 54 -6.02 -3.64 3.01
C GLY A 54 -6.87 -3.35 4.24
N LEU A 55 -6.60 -4.04 5.35
CA LEU A 55 -7.37 -3.93 6.59
C LEU A 55 -7.31 -2.51 7.19
N GLY A 56 -8.44 -2.06 7.75
CA GLY A 56 -8.55 -0.75 8.41
C GLY A 56 -8.26 -0.78 9.91
N ASN A 57 -8.24 -1.97 10.52
CA ASN A 57 -8.00 -2.20 11.93
C ASN A 57 -7.42 -3.59 12.19
N VAL A 58 -6.76 -3.74 13.34
CA VAL A 58 -6.38 -5.03 13.93
C VAL A 58 -6.99 -5.08 15.33
N GLY A 59 -7.90 -6.01 15.56
CA GLY A 59 -8.75 -6.00 16.75
C GLY A 59 -9.46 -4.64 16.92
N PRO A 60 -9.42 -4.01 18.10
CA PRO A 60 -10.05 -2.72 18.35
C PRO A 60 -9.25 -1.52 17.83
N SER A 61 -8.00 -1.72 17.40
CA SER A 61 -7.08 -0.63 17.06
C SER A 61 -7.10 -0.32 15.57
N SER A 62 -7.27 0.96 15.20
CA SER A 62 -7.12 1.39 13.81
C SER A 62 -5.67 1.26 13.33
N ILE A 63 -5.45 1.01 12.04
CA ILE A 63 -4.09 0.99 11.47
C ILE A 63 -3.36 2.32 11.68
N ALA A 64 -4.10 3.45 11.68
CA ALA A 64 -3.53 4.76 11.95
C ALA A 64 -2.98 4.87 13.39
N THR A 65 -3.64 4.25 14.38
CA THR A 65 -3.15 4.17 15.76
C THR A 65 -1.90 3.30 15.83
N ILE A 66 -1.98 2.08 15.28
CA ILE A 66 -0.86 1.13 15.25
C ILE A 66 0.38 1.75 14.61
N SER A 67 0.19 2.48 13.50
CA SER A 67 1.27 3.17 12.79
C SER A 67 1.88 4.31 13.61
N LYS A 68 1.09 5.03 14.41
CA LYS A 68 1.60 6.10 15.28
C LYS A 68 2.39 5.52 16.45
N ASP A 69 1.85 4.52 17.14
CA ASP A 69 2.52 3.85 18.25
C ASP A 69 3.87 3.27 17.80
N MET A 70 3.91 2.61 16.63
CA MET A 70 5.14 2.10 16.02
C MET A 70 6.18 3.20 15.80
N ARG A 71 5.75 4.35 15.27
CA ARG A 71 6.65 5.49 15.03
C ARG A 71 7.19 6.07 16.33
N GLU A 72 6.41 6.08 17.40
CA GLU A 72 6.89 6.53 18.71
C GLU A 72 8.05 5.67 19.20
N HIS A 73 8.00 4.35 18.99
CA HIS A 73 9.11 3.45 19.33
C HIS A 73 10.38 3.77 18.53
N PHE A 74 10.25 4.08 17.24
CA PHE A 74 11.40 4.46 16.40
C PHE A 74 12.06 5.78 16.80
N HIS A 75 11.34 6.68 17.47
CA HIS A 75 11.87 7.98 17.96
C HIS A 75 12.29 7.94 19.44
N ALA A 76 12.12 6.81 20.13
CA ALA A 76 12.27 6.78 21.58
C ALA A 76 13.72 7.13 22.02
N GLY A 77 13.82 7.89 23.12
CA GLY A 77 15.10 8.23 23.75
C GLY A 77 15.71 7.05 24.52
N GLU A 78 16.92 7.23 25.06
CA GLU A 78 17.56 6.20 25.91
C GLU A 78 16.66 5.79 27.08
N GLY A 79 16.52 4.48 27.31
CA GLY A 79 15.78 3.90 28.43
C GLY A 79 14.32 3.47 28.18
N ALA A 80 13.67 3.90 27.09
CA ALA A 80 12.33 3.41 26.71
C ALA A 80 12.34 2.92 25.25
N TRP A 81 11.84 1.71 24.98
CA TRP A 81 11.77 1.13 23.63
C TRP A 81 13.11 1.03 22.90
N GLU A 82 14.22 1.01 23.64
CA GLU A 82 15.59 0.97 23.10
C GLU A 82 15.83 -0.13 22.04
N PRO A 83 15.24 -1.34 22.13
CA PRO A 83 15.38 -2.35 21.07
C PRO A 83 14.82 -1.93 19.70
N TRP A 84 13.90 -0.96 19.66
CA TRP A 84 13.21 -0.49 18.47
C TRP A 84 13.75 0.85 17.96
N ARG A 85 14.68 1.47 18.69
CA ARG A 85 15.23 2.76 18.31
C ARG A 85 16.07 2.62 17.02
N LEU A 86 15.92 3.57 16.12
CA LEU A 86 16.75 3.64 14.92
C LEU A 86 18.01 4.47 15.19
N ASP A 87 19.18 3.87 14.96
CA ASP A 87 20.45 4.60 14.91
C ASP A 87 20.57 5.29 13.55
N SER A 88 20.49 6.62 13.55
CA SER A 88 20.55 7.44 12.34
C SER A 88 21.81 7.27 11.53
N ALA A 89 22.91 6.80 12.13
CA ALA A 89 24.20 6.63 11.45
C ALA A 89 24.42 5.22 10.88
N LYS A 90 23.56 4.24 11.23
CA LYS A 90 23.85 2.81 10.97
C LYS A 90 22.63 1.96 10.58
N TYR A 91 21.46 2.55 10.40
CA TYR A 91 20.28 1.77 10.02
C TYR A 91 20.31 1.35 8.55
N SER A 92 19.68 0.20 8.24
CA SER A 92 19.27 -0.16 6.89
C SER A 92 17.75 -0.18 6.78
N VAL A 93 17.21 0.15 5.61
CA VAL A 93 15.76 0.09 5.34
C VAL A 93 15.25 -1.34 5.54
N GLU A 94 16.04 -2.35 5.18
CA GLU A 94 15.72 -3.76 5.43
C GLU A 94 15.59 -4.07 6.93
N ALA A 95 16.50 -3.57 7.77
CA ALA A 95 16.41 -3.75 9.21
C ALA A 95 15.15 -3.06 9.77
N VAL A 96 14.83 -1.86 9.29
CA VAL A 96 13.58 -1.16 9.65
C VAL A 96 12.37 -1.98 9.19
N ALA A 97 12.39 -2.55 7.98
CA ALA A 97 11.30 -3.38 7.47
C ALA A 97 11.10 -4.65 8.30
N ASN A 98 12.18 -5.32 8.72
CA ASN A 98 12.11 -6.45 9.65
C ASN A 98 11.49 -6.02 11.00
N GLN A 99 11.88 -4.87 11.55
CA GLN A 99 11.24 -4.36 12.77
C GLN A 99 9.74 -4.11 12.54
N VAL A 100 9.34 -3.44 11.45
CA VAL A 100 7.93 -3.25 11.12
C VAL A 100 7.20 -4.59 11.01
N ARG A 101 7.79 -5.58 10.35
CA ARG A 101 7.22 -6.94 10.23
C ARG A 101 6.99 -7.58 11.59
N ASP A 102 7.99 -7.54 12.46
CA ASP A 102 7.93 -8.14 13.79
C ASP A 102 6.90 -7.42 14.67
N TYR A 103 6.86 -6.08 14.61
CA TYR A 103 5.84 -5.28 15.28
C TYR A 103 4.42 -5.66 14.85
N LEU A 104 4.18 -5.81 13.54
CA LEU A 104 2.88 -6.21 13.02
C LEU A 104 2.52 -7.64 13.43
N SER A 105 3.49 -8.55 13.44
CA SER A 105 3.32 -9.92 13.92
C SER A 105 2.83 -9.94 15.39
N ASP A 106 3.47 -9.17 16.25
CA ASP A 106 3.12 -9.06 17.68
C ASP A 106 1.71 -8.50 17.88
N ARG A 107 1.31 -7.51 17.05
CA ARG A 107 -0.03 -6.91 17.13
C ARG A 107 -1.13 -7.81 16.56
N TYR A 108 -0.82 -8.60 15.54
CA TYR A 108 -1.80 -9.39 14.82
C TYR A 108 -1.97 -10.80 15.41
N SER A 109 -0.91 -11.40 15.96
CA SER A 109 -0.96 -12.74 16.54
C SER A 109 -2.08 -12.99 17.56
N PRO A 110 -2.48 -12.04 18.44
CA PRO A 110 -3.55 -12.29 19.41
C PRO A 110 -4.93 -12.41 18.77
N VAL A 111 -5.13 -11.80 17.60
CA VAL A 111 -6.42 -11.81 16.88
C VAL A 111 -6.44 -12.74 15.68
N ALA A 112 -5.28 -13.31 15.30
CA ALA A 112 -5.15 -14.15 14.11
C ALA A 112 -6.05 -15.39 14.15
N ALA A 113 -6.13 -16.07 15.31
CA ALA A 113 -6.97 -17.26 15.45
C ALA A 113 -8.47 -16.93 15.33
N GLU A 114 -8.92 -15.85 15.98
CA GLU A 114 -10.30 -15.38 15.89
C GLU A 114 -10.63 -14.96 14.45
N HIS A 115 -9.74 -14.20 13.81
CA HIS A 115 -9.91 -13.75 12.45
C HIS A 115 -10.02 -14.93 11.46
N ALA A 116 -9.16 -15.94 11.58
CA ALA A 116 -9.21 -17.14 10.76
C ALA A 116 -10.53 -17.91 10.92
N LEU A 117 -11.08 -17.99 12.14
CA LEU A 117 -12.39 -18.63 12.38
C LEU A 117 -13.54 -17.85 11.73
N ILE A 118 -13.54 -16.52 11.84
CA ILE A 118 -14.56 -15.66 11.23
C ILE A 118 -14.52 -15.78 9.70
N VAL A 119 -13.32 -15.79 9.11
CA VAL A 119 -13.11 -15.99 7.67
C VAL A 119 -13.69 -17.33 7.22
N GLU A 120 -13.34 -18.43 7.89
CA GLU A 120 -13.83 -19.76 7.52
C GLU A 120 -15.34 -19.92 7.71
N ALA A 121 -15.93 -19.26 8.72
CA ALA A 121 -17.37 -19.21 8.89
C ALA A 121 -18.06 -18.48 7.73
N ALA A 122 -17.55 -17.31 7.33
CA ALA A 122 -18.10 -16.53 6.22
C ALA A 122 -18.02 -17.28 4.88
N ILE A 123 -16.89 -17.95 4.59
CA ILE A 123 -16.75 -18.79 3.38
C ILE A 123 -17.80 -19.91 3.38
N LYS A 124 -18.00 -20.59 4.51
CA LYS A 124 -19.02 -21.65 4.62
C LYS A 124 -20.43 -21.14 4.38
N GLU A 125 -20.75 -19.91 4.78
CA GLU A 125 -22.05 -19.30 4.50
C GLU A 125 -22.24 -19.03 3.00
N ASP A 126 -21.23 -18.47 2.32
CA ASP A 126 -21.27 -18.24 0.87
C ASP A 126 -21.39 -19.55 0.09
N VAL A 127 -20.62 -20.58 0.47
CA VAL A 127 -20.71 -21.92 -0.13
C VAL A 127 -22.09 -22.52 0.07
N LYS A 128 -22.68 -22.37 1.27
CA LYS A 128 -24.05 -22.81 1.54
C LYS A 128 -25.09 -22.04 0.71
N ALA A 129 -24.81 -20.78 0.36
CA ALA A 129 -25.63 -19.97 -0.54
C ALA A 129 -25.44 -20.33 -2.03
N GLY A 130 -24.60 -21.32 -2.35
CA GLY A 130 -24.37 -21.80 -3.71
C GLY A 130 -23.24 -21.07 -4.45
N VAL A 131 -22.44 -20.26 -3.76
CA VAL A 131 -21.22 -19.67 -4.34
C VAL A 131 -20.14 -20.74 -4.38
N PRO A 132 -19.49 -21.00 -5.53
CA PRO A 132 -18.33 -21.89 -5.60
C PRO A 132 -17.26 -21.48 -4.57
N GLU A 133 -16.63 -22.44 -3.88
CA GLU A 133 -15.73 -22.14 -2.77
C GLU A 133 -14.53 -21.27 -3.18
N ASP A 134 -13.98 -21.51 -4.37
CA ASP A 134 -12.93 -20.69 -4.98
C ASP A 134 -13.39 -19.24 -5.17
N VAL A 135 -14.60 -19.03 -5.65
CA VAL A 135 -15.21 -17.70 -5.82
C VAL A 135 -15.52 -17.05 -4.47
N ALA A 136 -16.01 -17.83 -3.50
CA ALA A 136 -16.28 -17.36 -2.14
C ALA A 136 -14.99 -16.88 -1.47
N ARG A 137 -13.89 -17.63 -1.61
CA ARG A 137 -12.57 -17.23 -1.11
C ARG A 137 -12.04 -15.99 -1.84
N MET A 138 -12.18 -15.88 -3.17
CA MET A 138 -11.71 -14.70 -3.90
C MET A 138 -12.45 -13.40 -3.54
N ARG A 139 -13.76 -13.49 -3.23
CA ARG A 139 -14.60 -12.30 -3.02
C ARG A 139 -14.75 -11.91 -1.56
N ASN A 140 -14.29 -12.73 -0.61
CA ASN A 140 -14.50 -12.47 0.81
C ASN A 140 -13.62 -11.30 1.29
N PRO A 141 -14.20 -10.16 1.69
CA PRO A 141 -13.43 -9.01 2.14
C PRO A 141 -12.68 -9.26 3.46
N LEU A 142 -13.05 -10.29 4.23
CA LEU A 142 -12.36 -10.70 5.46
C LEU A 142 -11.05 -11.44 5.18
N LEU A 143 -10.83 -11.92 3.95
CA LEU A 143 -9.53 -12.42 3.51
C LEU A 143 -8.56 -11.30 3.11
N SER A 144 -8.94 -10.04 3.26
CA SER A 144 -8.06 -8.91 2.97
C SER A 144 -6.81 -9.00 3.84
N GLU A 145 -5.65 -9.06 3.20
CA GLU A 145 -4.37 -8.93 3.89
C GLU A 145 -4.20 -7.51 4.43
N LEU A 146 -3.52 -7.36 5.55
CA LEU A 146 -2.95 -6.07 5.94
C LEU A 146 -1.59 -5.93 5.27
N GLY A 147 -1.47 -4.92 4.41
CA GLY A 147 -0.21 -4.63 3.74
C GLY A 147 0.47 -3.40 4.31
N PHE A 148 1.79 -3.47 4.40
CA PHE A 148 2.67 -2.36 4.70
C PHE A 148 3.81 -2.30 3.69
N LEU A 149 4.22 -1.11 3.31
CA LEU A 149 5.44 -0.85 2.55
C LEU A 149 6.37 -0.05 3.44
N VAL A 150 7.64 -0.40 3.46
CA VAL A 150 8.72 0.38 4.06
C VAL A 150 9.69 0.73 2.94
N ALA A 151 9.93 2.01 2.71
CA ALA A 151 10.74 2.48 1.59
C ALA A 151 11.59 3.67 1.97
N GLY A 152 12.76 3.80 1.35
CA GLY A 152 13.64 4.95 1.54
C GLY A 152 15.10 4.64 1.26
N TYR A 153 15.99 5.37 1.94
CA TYR A 153 17.44 5.18 1.84
C TYR A 153 17.98 4.64 3.16
N SER A 154 18.85 3.64 3.07
CA SER A 154 19.67 3.19 4.22
C SER A 154 20.72 4.27 4.54
N SER A 155 21.27 4.24 5.75
CA SER A 155 22.35 5.16 6.11
C SER A 155 23.51 5.03 5.13
N GLU A 156 24.01 6.16 4.61
CA GLU A 156 25.09 6.25 3.61
C GLU A 156 24.82 5.53 2.27
N ALA A 157 23.60 5.07 2.00
CA ALA A 157 23.29 4.42 0.72
C ALA A 157 23.03 5.41 -0.41
N ASP A 158 23.48 5.05 -1.61
CA ASP A 158 23.22 5.81 -2.84
C ASP A 158 21.91 5.42 -3.53
N GLU A 159 21.42 4.19 -3.27
CA GLU A 159 20.21 3.66 -3.87
C GLU A 159 19.07 3.58 -2.85
N SER A 160 17.87 3.89 -3.33
CA SER A 160 16.65 3.69 -2.56
C SER A 160 16.23 2.22 -2.57
N THR A 161 15.71 1.72 -1.46
CA THR A 161 15.19 0.35 -1.30
C THR A 161 13.76 0.37 -0.77
N ALA A 162 13.02 -0.69 -1.05
CA ALA A 162 11.64 -0.83 -0.60
C ALA A 162 11.31 -2.29 -0.29
N TYR A 163 10.52 -2.51 0.76
CA TYR A 163 10.06 -3.82 1.20
C TYR A 163 8.56 -3.78 1.45
N ALA A 164 7.82 -4.67 0.78
CA ALA A 164 6.42 -4.90 1.06
C ALA A 164 6.28 -6.03 2.09
N ILE A 165 5.41 -5.82 3.06
CA ILE A 165 5.08 -6.73 4.15
C ILE A 165 3.59 -7.03 4.04
N SER A 166 3.23 -8.30 3.82
CA SER A 166 1.86 -8.77 3.83
C SER A 166 1.60 -9.58 5.10
N VAL A 167 0.53 -9.23 5.81
CA VAL A 167 0.00 -9.99 6.94
C VAL A 167 -1.32 -10.61 6.49
N GLY A 168 -1.26 -11.91 6.19
CA GLY A 168 -2.42 -12.69 5.80
C GLY A 168 -3.34 -13.04 7.00
N PRO A 169 -4.51 -13.62 6.72
CA PRO A 169 -5.39 -14.18 7.75
C PRO A 169 -4.75 -15.40 8.45
N THR A 170 -3.84 -16.08 7.76
CA THR A 170 -3.11 -17.25 8.26
C THR A 170 -1.63 -17.12 7.96
N GLY A 171 -0.80 -17.71 8.83
CA GLY A 171 0.65 -17.72 8.68
C GLY A 171 1.36 -16.46 9.19
N PRO A 172 2.71 -16.48 9.24
CA PRO A 172 3.50 -15.33 9.65
C PRO A 172 3.48 -14.24 8.56
N PRO A 173 3.74 -12.97 8.93
CA PRO A 173 3.95 -11.91 7.95
C PRO A 173 5.04 -12.26 6.92
N VAL A 174 4.75 -12.04 5.65
CA VAL A 174 5.68 -12.26 4.53
C VAL A 174 6.26 -10.92 4.11
N MET A 175 7.59 -10.86 3.94
CA MET A 175 8.30 -9.68 3.48
C MET A 175 8.97 -9.97 2.14
N VAL A 176 8.82 -9.06 1.18
CA VAL A 176 9.40 -9.14 -0.17
C VAL A 176 10.02 -7.80 -0.53
N GLU A 177 11.23 -7.83 -1.09
CA GLU A 177 11.86 -6.64 -1.66
C GLU A 177 11.13 -6.22 -2.94
N VAL A 178 10.82 -4.92 -3.04
CA VAL A 178 10.08 -4.33 -4.16
C VAL A 178 11.03 -3.52 -5.00
N LEU A 179 11.12 -3.87 -6.29
CA LEU A 179 12.06 -3.26 -7.24
C LEU A 179 13.49 -3.26 -6.65
N PRO A 180 14.18 -4.42 -6.63
CA PRO A 180 15.50 -4.57 -6.03
C PRO A 180 16.56 -3.58 -6.56
N SER A 181 17.77 -3.62 -5.99
CA SER A 181 18.88 -2.76 -6.40
C SER A 181 19.09 -2.77 -7.92
N GLY A 182 19.27 -1.58 -8.50
CA GLY A 182 19.35 -1.36 -9.94
C GLY A 182 18.01 -1.32 -10.72
N GLU A 183 16.88 -1.70 -10.11
CA GLU A 183 15.57 -1.64 -10.76
C GLU A 183 14.82 -0.33 -10.49
N THR A 184 14.11 0.13 -11.52
CA THR A 184 13.19 1.29 -11.49
C THR A 184 11.85 0.88 -12.10
N GLY A 185 10.75 1.48 -11.64
CA GLY A 185 9.43 1.12 -12.11
C GLY A 185 8.33 1.55 -11.15
N ALA A 186 7.16 0.92 -11.28
CA ALA A 186 6.03 1.12 -10.38
C ALA A 186 5.57 -0.21 -9.81
N GLN A 187 5.12 -0.15 -8.56
CA GLN A 187 4.42 -1.25 -7.90
C GLN A 187 3.17 -0.71 -7.22
N TRP A 188 2.08 -1.47 -7.25
CA TRP A 188 0.80 -1.05 -6.69
C TRP A 188 0.10 -2.18 -5.95
N TRP A 189 -0.74 -1.81 -4.98
CA TRP A 189 -1.52 -2.74 -4.17
C TRP A 189 -2.95 -2.24 -3.92
N GLY A 190 -3.81 -3.19 -3.55
CA GLY A 190 -5.20 -2.97 -3.21
C GLY A 190 -6.13 -3.01 -4.43
N GLN A 191 -6.41 -1.88 -5.08
CA GLN A 191 -7.36 -1.76 -6.19
C GLN A 191 -6.68 -1.39 -7.53
N PRO A 192 -5.96 -2.34 -8.16
CA PRO A 192 -5.04 -2.06 -9.26
C PRO A 192 -5.67 -2.06 -10.67
N GLU A 193 -6.95 -2.39 -10.82
CA GLU A 193 -7.56 -2.70 -12.13
C GLU A 193 -7.41 -1.56 -13.16
N ALA A 194 -7.59 -0.31 -12.73
CA ALA A 194 -7.43 0.85 -13.62
C ALA A 194 -5.98 0.99 -14.10
N ILE A 195 -5.02 0.86 -13.18
CA ILE A 195 -3.58 0.94 -13.49
C ILE A 195 -3.17 -0.23 -14.38
N ALA A 196 -3.65 -1.45 -14.12
CA ALA A 196 -3.35 -2.62 -14.93
C ALA A 196 -3.78 -2.40 -16.39
N ARG A 197 -5.00 -1.90 -16.64
CA ARG A 197 -5.43 -1.60 -18.02
C ARG A 197 -4.55 -0.56 -18.71
N ILE A 198 -4.12 0.45 -17.97
CA ILE A 198 -3.31 1.56 -18.50
C ILE A 198 -1.87 1.11 -18.78
N MET A 199 -1.23 0.45 -17.82
CA MET A 199 0.20 0.12 -17.89
C MET A 199 0.47 -1.28 -18.45
N ASN A 200 -0.36 -2.28 -18.13
CA ASN A 200 -0.22 -3.65 -18.66
C ASN A 200 -0.95 -3.84 -20.00
N GLY A 201 -1.76 -2.87 -20.43
CA GLY A 201 -2.57 -2.92 -21.66
C GLY A 201 -3.80 -3.84 -21.58
N ILE A 202 -3.91 -4.66 -20.54
CA ILE A 202 -5.00 -5.62 -20.32
C ILE A 202 -5.52 -5.57 -18.89
N SER A 203 -6.75 -6.07 -18.70
CA SER A 203 -7.39 -6.24 -17.39
C SER A 203 -6.72 -7.35 -16.58
N LEU A 204 -6.82 -7.28 -15.25
CA LEU A 204 -6.44 -8.42 -14.42
C LEU A 204 -7.37 -9.61 -14.58
N GLY A 205 -8.61 -9.39 -15.05
CA GLY A 205 -9.58 -10.45 -15.34
C GLY A 205 -9.39 -11.09 -16.73
N THR A 206 -8.34 -10.74 -17.48
CA THR A 206 -8.10 -11.32 -18.81
C THR A 206 -7.93 -12.84 -18.80
N PRO A 207 -7.14 -13.46 -17.89
CA PRO A 207 -7.04 -14.93 -17.83
C PRO A 207 -8.40 -15.61 -17.65
N ASP A 208 -9.19 -15.17 -16.66
CA ASP A 208 -10.51 -15.74 -16.39
C ASP A 208 -11.47 -15.55 -17.56
N ALA A 209 -11.42 -14.38 -18.23
CA ALA A 209 -12.23 -14.13 -19.41
C ALA A 209 -11.88 -15.09 -20.56
N LEU A 210 -10.60 -15.41 -20.77
CA LEU A 210 -10.17 -16.39 -21.79
C LEU A 210 -10.72 -17.79 -21.50
N VAL A 211 -10.64 -18.24 -20.24
CA VAL A 211 -11.19 -19.54 -19.81
C VAL A 211 -12.72 -19.54 -19.98
N ASN A 212 -13.40 -18.51 -19.51
CA ASN A 212 -14.87 -18.42 -19.54
C ASN A 212 -15.45 -18.36 -20.96
N LEU A 213 -14.72 -17.79 -21.92
CA LEU A 213 -15.10 -17.79 -23.33
C LEU A 213 -14.90 -19.17 -24.01
N GLY A 214 -14.22 -20.11 -23.34
CA GLY A 214 -13.95 -21.45 -23.87
C GLY A 214 -13.06 -21.43 -25.11
N ILE A 215 -12.25 -20.39 -25.31
CA ILE A 215 -11.40 -20.23 -26.50
C ILE A 215 -10.42 -21.40 -26.51
N GLY A 216 -10.53 -22.28 -27.51
CA GLY A 216 -9.59 -23.37 -27.73
C GLY A 216 -9.46 -24.39 -26.59
N GLY A 217 -10.40 -24.43 -25.63
CA GLY A 217 -10.30 -25.31 -24.47
C GLY A 217 -9.14 -24.97 -23.52
N LEU A 218 -8.74 -23.69 -23.44
CA LEU A 218 -7.68 -23.23 -22.54
C LEU A 218 -8.03 -23.51 -21.08
N ASP A 219 -7.05 -24.02 -20.33
CA ASP A 219 -7.10 -24.07 -18.87
C ASP A 219 -6.58 -22.75 -18.25
N ALA A 220 -6.66 -22.64 -16.93
CA ALA A 220 -6.26 -21.44 -16.20
C ALA A 220 -4.77 -21.10 -16.38
N ASN A 221 -3.90 -22.11 -16.47
CA ASN A 221 -2.45 -21.90 -16.62
C ASN A 221 -2.13 -21.36 -18.02
N ALA A 222 -2.69 -21.97 -19.06
CA ALA A 222 -2.51 -21.52 -20.44
C ALA A 222 -3.09 -20.12 -20.65
N ALA A 223 -4.26 -19.82 -20.06
CA ALA A 223 -4.83 -18.48 -20.10
C ALA A 223 -3.93 -17.43 -19.42
N GLN A 224 -3.29 -17.80 -18.30
CA GLN A 224 -2.33 -16.93 -17.61
C GLN A 224 -1.07 -16.67 -18.45
N GLU A 225 -0.54 -17.69 -19.13
CA GLU A 225 0.60 -17.54 -20.04
C GLU A 225 0.27 -16.60 -21.21
N ILE A 226 -0.92 -16.74 -21.81
CA ILE A 226 -1.38 -15.83 -22.86
C ILE A 226 -1.51 -14.40 -22.33
N ALA A 227 -2.08 -14.19 -21.16
CA ALA A 227 -2.19 -12.87 -20.56
C ALA A 227 -0.80 -12.24 -20.29
N ASN A 228 0.18 -13.03 -19.88
CA ASN A 228 1.56 -12.57 -19.72
C ASN A 228 2.17 -12.16 -21.08
N GLY A 229 1.94 -12.96 -22.14
CA GLY A 229 2.36 -12.64 -23.50
C GLY A 229 1.69 -11.37 -24.06
N LEU A 230 0.40 -11.15 -23.75
CA LEU A 230 -0.32 -9.93 -24.12
C LEU A 230 0.24 -8.71 -23.38
N ARG A 231 0.52 -8.83 -22.08
CA ARG A 231 1.16 -7.77 -21.29
C ARG A 231 2.50 -7.35 -21.89
N GLY A 232 3.32 -8.31 -22.33
CA GLY A 232 4.61 -8.02 -22.98
C GLY A 232 4.49 -7.29 -24.32
N GLN A 233 3.33 -7.36 -24.98
CA GLN A 233 3.10 -6.75 -26.30
C GLN A 233 2.28 -5.45 -26.25
N LEU A 234 1.35 -5.36 -25.29
CA LEU A 234 0.40 -4.25 -25.17
C LEU A 234 0.71 -3.33 -24.00
N GLY A 235 1.55 -3.76 -23.06
CA GLY A 235 1.99 -2.94 -21.94
C GLY A 235 2.79 -1.73 -22.41
N VAL A 236 2.66 -0.64 -21.67
CA VAL A 236 3.34 0.63 -21.95
C VAL A 236 4.32 0.94 -20.83
N GLN A 237 5.57 1.20 -21.20
CA GLN A 237 6.58 1.66 -20.27
C GLN A 237 6.42 3.17 -20.07
N MET A 238 5.82 3.56 -18.94
CA MET A 238 5.66 4.97 -18.58
C MET A 238 6.82 5.48 -17.72
N ILE A 239 7.65 4.59 -17.16
CA ILE A 239 8.71 4.93 -16.20
C ILE A 239 10.06 4.58 -16.80
N ALA A 240 10.96 5.56 -16.76
CA ALA A 240 12.35 5.40 -17.18
C ALA A 240 13.28 5.70 -15.99
N PRO A 241 14.45 5.06 -15.88
CA PRO A 241 15.36 5.30 -14.77
C PRO A 241 15.74 6.79 -14.54
N PRO A 242 16.09 7.58 -15.58
CA PRO A 242 16.45 8.98 -15.40
C PRO A 242 15.24 9.94 -15.37
N MET A 243 14.03 9.42 -15.14
CA MET A 243 12.82 10.25 -14.99
C MET A 243 12.99 11.19 -13.80
N PRO A 244 12.85 12.52 -13.99
CA PRO A 244 12.90 13.47 -12.89
C PRO A 244 11.82 13.19 -11.85
N ILE A 245 12.11 13.47 -10.57
CA ILE A 245 11.17 13.19 -9.48
C ILE A 245 9.81 13.90 -9.65
N GLN A 246 9.77 15.08 -10.29
CA GLN A 246 8.51 15.78 -10.56
C GLN A 246 7.62 15.04 -11.55
N ASP A 247 8.19 14.49 -12.64
CA ASP A 247 7.43 13.68 -13.60
C ASP A 247 6.90 12.39 -12.94
N ALA A 248 7.67 11.80 -12.03
CA ALA A 248 7.23 10.65 -11.24
C ALA A 248 6.07 11.02 -10.29
N ILE A 249 6.08 12.22 -9.69
CA ILE A 249 4.97 12.74 -8.87
C ILE A 249 3.70 12.88 -9.73
N ASP A 250 3.82 13.53 -10.88
CA ASP A 250 2.68 13.81 -11.75
C ASP A 250 2.07 12.50 -12.30
N LEU A 251 2.91 11.52 -12.63
CA LEU A 251 2.48 10.18 -13.00
C LEU A 251 1.76 9.47 -11.84
N ALA A 252 2.29 9.57 -10.62
CA ALA A 252 1.64 8.98 -9.44
C ALA A 252 0.25 9.59 -9.19
N GLU A 253 0.14 10.92 -9.30
CA GLU A 253 -1.14 11.62 -9.20
C GLU A 253 -2.12 11.16 -10.28
N PHE A 254 -1.69 11.10 -11.54
CA PHE A 254 -2.50 10.63 -12.65
C PHE A 254 -3.04 9.21 -12.40
N LEU A 255 -2.20 8.26 -12.00
CA LEU A 255 -2.59 6.87 -11.80
C LEU A 255 -3.57 6.70 -10.62
N VAL A 256 -3.32 7.37 -9.49
CA VAL A 256 -4.21 7.31 -8.32
C VAL A 256 -5.53 8.02 -8.61
N SER A 257 -5.51 9.20 -9.22
CA SER A 257 -6.71 9.95 -9.62
C SER A 257 -7.56 9.16 -10.61
N THR A 258 -6.93 8.52 -11.60
CA THR A 258 -7.62 7.66 -12.55
C THR A 258 -8.26 6.47 -11.87
N THR A 259 -7.60 5.86 -10.89
CA THR A 259 -8.17 4.75 -10.10
C THR A 259 -9.39 5.20 -9.30
N ILE A 260 -9.34 6.37 -8.65
CA ILE A 260 -10.50 6.97 -7.94
C ILE A 260 -11.68 7.14 -8.90
N GLN A 261 -11.42 7.73 -10.07
CA GLN A 261 -12.48 7.99 -11.06
C GLN A 261 -13.02 6.70 -11.67
N PHE A 262 -12.15 5.73 -11.95
CA PHE A 262 -12.55 4.40 -12.43
C PHE A 262 -13.50 3.72 -11.45
N VAL A 263 -13.16 3.70 -10.15
CA VAL A 263 -14.03 3.12 -9.10
C VAL A 263 -15.33 3.91 -8.95
N ARG A 264 -15.28 5.25 -9.01
CA ARG A 264 -16.48 6.11 -8.94
C ARG A 264 -17.51 5.81 -10.03
N PHE A 265 -17.06 5.51 -11.24
CA PHE A 265 -17.94 5.27 -12.40
C PHE A 265 -18.24 3.80 -12.64
N THR A 266 -17.60 2.88 -11.92
CA THR A 266 -17.87 1.44 -11.99
C THR A 266 -18.97 1.06 -11.00
N PRO A 267 -19.91 0.15 -11.33
CA PRO A 267 -20.89 -0.35 -10.37
C PRO A 267 -20.23 -0.97 -9.14
N GLY A 268 -20.59 -0.49 -7.95
CA GLY A 268 -20.06 -1.02 -6.69
C GLY A 268 -19.92 0.08 -5.62
N PRO A 269 -19.44 -0.31 -4.43
CA PRO A 269 -19.16 0.65 -3.37
C PRO A 269 -17.92 1.50 -3.71
N PRO A 270 -17.87 2.78 -3.27
CA PRO A 270 -16.77 3.70 -3.55
C PRO A 270 -15.55 3.38 -2.69
N THR A 271 -14.87 2.28 -2.99
CA THR A 271 -13.84 1.67 -2.14
C THR A 271 -12.47 2.34 -2.26
N VAL A 272 -12.31 3.24 -3.22
CA VAL A 272 -11.14 4.07 -3.46
C VAL A 272 -11.65 5.49 -3.67
N GLY A 273 -11.09 6.46 -2.95
CA GLY A 273 -11.63 7.81 -2.97
C GLY A 273 -11.01 8.78 -1.98
N GLY A 274 -11.63 9.95 -1.86
CA GLY A 274 -11.14 11.03 -1.01
C GLY A 274 -9.90 11.73 -1.56
N PRO A 275 -9.28 12.62 -0.76
CA PRO A 275 -8.07 13.31 -1.16
C PRO A 275 -6.91 12.35 -1.42
N ILE A 276 -6.08 12.67 -2.42
CA ILE A 276 -4.84 11.93 -2.69
C ILE A 276 -3.76 12.44 -1.74
N GLU A 277 -3.01 11.52 -1.14
CA GLU A 277 -1.77 11.85 -0.41
C GLU A 277 -0.56 11.38 -1.21
N ILE A 278 0.43 12.26 -1.34
CA ILE A 278 1.68 12.01 -2.08
C ILE A 278 2.86 12.46 -1.23
N ALA A 279 3.85 11.59 -1.10
CA ALA A 279 5.14 11.90 -0.51
C ALA A 279 6.28 11.43 -1.41
N THR A 280 7.40 12.12 -1.35
CA THR A 280 8.65 11.70 -1.97
C THR A 280 9.68 11.33 -0.92
N ILE A 281 10.62 10.48 -1.31
CA ILE A 281 11.81 10.16 -0.54
C ILE A 281 12.97 10.20 -1.52
N THR A 282 13.81 11.22 -1.39
CA THR A 282 15.02 11.39 -2.19
C THR A 282 16.24 11.33 -1.26
N LYS A 283 17.42 11.12 -1.83
CA LYS A 283 18.66 11.00 -1.05
C LYS A 283 18.97 12.29 -0.27
N HIS A 284 18.77 13.46 -0.90
CA HIS A 284 19.23 14.74 -0.36
C HIS A 284 18.15 15.50 0.41
N GLU A 285 16.88 15.40 0.00
CA GLU A 285 15.78 16.09 0.66
C GLU A 285 15.08 15.24 1.71
N GLY A 286 15.32 13.92 1.69
CA GLY A 286 14.70 12.94 2.58
C GLY A 286 13.21 12.77 2.31
N PHE A 287 12.45 12.39 3.34
CA PHE A 287 10.99 12.29 3.21
C PHE A 287 10.37 13.69 3.12
N ARG A 288 9.60 13.95 2.06
CA ARG A 288 8.86 15.21 1.86
C ARG A 288 7.41 14.95 1.47
N TRP A 289 6.51 15.70 2.07
CA TRP A 289 5.12 15.73 1.64
C TRP A 289 4.98 16.61 0.40
N VAL A 290 4.46 16.05 -0.69
CA VAL A 290 4.06 16.82 -1.89
C VAL A 290 2.61 17.23 -1.75
N ARG A 291 1.76 16.30 -1.29
CA ARG A 291 0.35 16.54 -1.00
C ARG A 291 -0.04 15.79 0.26
N ARG A 292 -0.60 16.52 1.23
CA ARG A 292 -1.00 15.96 2.52
C ARG A 292 -2.34 16.56 2.94
N LYS A 293 -3.26 15.70 3.38
CA LYS A 293 -4.48 16.19 4.03
C LYS A 293 -4.20 16.55 5.49
N HIS A 294 -4.82 17.63 5.95
CA HIS A 294 -4.78 18.02 7.35
C HIS A 294 -6.18 17.89 7.95
N PHE A 295 -6.26 17.30 9.14
CA PHE A 295 -7.52 17.26 9.91
C PHE A 295 -7.77 18.56 10.68
N PHE A 296 -6.83 19.51 10.61
CA PHE A 296 -6.89 20.81 11.25
C PHE A 296 -6.37 21.88 10.28
N ASP A 297 -6.85 23.11 10.44
CA ASP A 297 -6.34 24.24 9.67
C ASP A 297 -5.10 24.81 10.38
N SER A 298 -3.97 24.83 9.67
CA SER A 298 -2.68 25.32 10.17
C SER A 298 -2.69 26.83 10.44
N ARG A 299 -3.59 27.60 9.80
CA ARG A 299 -3.73 29.04 10.01
C ARG A 299 -4.29 29.38 11.39
N ILE A 300 -5.08 28.49 11.97
CA ILE A 300 -5.63 28.65 13.33
C ILE A 300 -4.98 27.70 14.35
N ASN A 301 -4.14 26.76 13.90
CA ASN A 301 -3.32 25.88 14.74
C ASN A 301 -1.85 25.97 14.31
N PRO A 302 -1.16 27.10 14.56
CA PRO A 302 0.27 27.21 14.27
C PRO A 302 1.06 26.18 15.09
N PRO A 303 2.25 25.75 14.61
CA PRO A 303 3.08 24.78 15.33
C PRO A 303 3.38 25.26 16.76
N PHE A 304 3.16 24.40 17.75
CA PHE A 304 3.60 24.65 19.11
C PHE A 304 5.14 24.71 19.15
N GLY A 305 5.71 25.89 19.43
CA GLY A 305 7.16 26.10 19.52
C GLY A 305 7.82 26.48 18.19
N GLY A 306 7.58 27.71 17.73
CA GLY A 306 8.13 28.22 16.47
C GLY A 306 9.65 28.27 16.42
N HIS A 307 10.25 27.39 15.63
CA HIS A 307 11.41 27.73 14.81
C HIS A 307 10.99 27.52 13.36
N GLY A 308 10.87 28.64 12.64
CA GLY A 308 10.45 28.66 11.24
C GLY A 308 11.48 27.97 10.36
N HIS A 309 11.05 26.92 9.68
CA HIS A 309 11.49 26.73 8.31
C HIS A 309 10.37 27.26 7.44
N ALA A 310 10.65 28.42 6.84
CA ALA A 310 9.79 29.10 5.93
C ALA A 310 9.41 28.19 4.76
N GLU A 311 8.17 28.38 4.33
CA GLU A 311 7.60 28.00 3.05
C GLU A 311 8.62 28.09 1.92
N HIS A 312 8.79 27.00 1.18
CA HIS A 312 9.00 27.11 -0.26
C HIS A 312 7.83 26.40 -0.93
N ALA A 313 7.11 27.20 -1.72
CA ALA A 313 5.94 26.87 -2.51
C ALA A 313 6.24 25.82 -3.59
#